data_AF-A0A966B3Z4-F1
#
_entry.id   AF-A0A966B3Z4-F1
#
_cell.length_a   1.000
_cell.length_b   1.000
_cell.length_c   1.000
_cell.angle_alpha   90.00
_cell.angle_beta   90.00
_cell.angle_gamma   90.00
#
_symmetry.space_group_name_H-M   'P 1'
#
loop_
_entity.id
_entity.type
_entity.pdbx_description
1 polymer ?
#
loop_
_entity_poly.entity_id
_entity_poly.type
_entity_poly.pdbx_seq_one_letter_code
_entity_poly.pdbx_strand_id
1 'polypeptide(L)' 'MSKSLSNNIRRLRFEADEMSQQTLADKVGVTRQTIFAIEKD' A
#
# COMPACT_ATOMS: atom_id res chain seq x y z
N MET A 1 1.36 0.32 -27.27
CA MET A 1 0.46 0.42 -26.11
C MET A 1 1.24 0.00 -24.86
N SER A 2 1.86 0.93 -24.13
CA SER A 2 2.51 0.61 -22.86
C SER A 2 1.44 0.47 -21.78
N LYS A 3 1.37 -0.67 -21.10
CA LYS A 3 0.56 -0.78 -19.88
C LYS A 3 1.22 0.09 -18.81
N SER A 4 0.55 1.16 -18.39
CA SER A 4 0.97 1.92 -17.22
C SER A 4 0.68 1.09 -15.97
N LEU A 5 1.71 0.77 -15.18
CA LEU A 5 1.53 0.14 -13.88
C LEU A 5 1.07 1.20 -12.89
N SER A 6 -0.17 1.10 -12.42
CA SER A 6 -0.68 1.97 -11.36
C SER A 6 -0.58 1.30 -9.99
N ASN A 7 -0.22 2.09 -8.99
CA ASN A 7 -0.22 1.62 -7.62
C ASN A 7 -1.65 1.54 -7.09
N ASN A 8 -2.08 0.34 -6.72
CA ASN A 8 -3.41 0.10 -6.18
C ASN A 8 -3.40 -0.27 -4.68
N ILE A 9 -2.23 -0.19 -4.02
CA ILE A 9 -2.05 -0.65 -2.64
C ILE A 9 -3.01 0.06 -1.69
N ARG A 10 -3.19 1.38 -1.83
CA ARG A 10 -4.13 2.13 -0.99
C ARG A 10 -5.55 1.55 -1.07
N ARG A 11 -6.04 1.31 -2.28
CA ARG A 11 -7.39 0.74 -2.51
C ARG A 11 -7.51 -0.66 -1.90
N LEU A 12 -6.57 -1.54 -2.22
CA LEU A 12 -6.57 -2.93 -1.73
C LEU A 12 -6.48 -2.99 -0.20
N ARG A 13 -5.71 -2.09 0.42
CA ARG A 13 -5.59 -1.99 1.87
C ARG A 13 -6.93 -1.60 2.52
N PHE A 14 -7.65 -0.64 1.95
CA PHE A 14 -8.97 -0.26 2.47
C PHE A 14 -10.04 -1.34 2.23
N GLU A 15 -10.00 -2.03 1.09
CA GLU A 15 -10.90 -3.17 0.80
C GLU A 15 -10.65 -4.36 1.73
N ALA A 16 -9.42 -4.50 2.24
CA ALA A 16 -9.06 -5.49 3.26
C ALA A 16 -9.36 -4.96 4.67
N ASP A 17 -10.64 -4.81 5.01
CA ASP A 17 -11.12 -4.42 6.34
C ASP A 17 -10.54 -3.08 6.86
N GLU A 18 -10.46 -2.07 5.99
CA GLU A 18 -9.94 -0.74 6.34
C GLU A 18 -8.53 -0.77 6.97
N MET A 19 -7.71 -1.75 6.60
CA MET A 19 -6.41 -2.01 7.21
C MET A 19 -5.56 -0.74 7.29
N SER A 20 -4.92 -0.47 8.42
CA SER A 20 -4.05 0.70 8.52
C SER A 20 -2.72 0.51 7.77
N GLN A 21 -2.04 1.61 7.42
CA GLN A 21 -0.69 1.54 6.84
C GLN A 21 0.29 0.82 7.77
N GLN A 22 0.17 1.01 9.09
CA GLN A 22 1.01 0.34 10.08
C GLN A 22 0.76 -1.17 10.06
N THR A 23 -0.50 -1.59 10.05
CA THR A 23 -0.88 -3.01 10.00
C THR A 23 -0.35 -3.70 8.75
N LEU A 24 -0.41 -3.04 7.59
CA LEU A 24 0.18 -3.58 6.37
C LEU A 24 1.71 -3.68 6.49
N ALA A 25 2.36 -2.63 7.01
CA ALA A 25 3.80 -2.58 7.21
C ALA A 25 4.29 -3.73 8.12
N ASP A 26 3.58 -3.98 9.22
CA ASP A 26 3.86 -5.07 10.16
C ASP A 26 3.73 -6.44 9.48
N LYS A 27 2.69 -6.63 8.64
CA LYS A 27 2.46 -7.89 7.91
C LYS A 27 3.53 -8.20 6.87
N VAL A 28 4.07 -7.18 6.19
CA VAL A 28 5.08 -7.35 5.13
C VAL A 28 6.51 -7.12 5.60
N GLY A 29 6.72 -6.79 6.88
CA GLY A 29 8.05 -6.61 7.48
C GLY A 29 8.78 -5.33 7.03
N VAL A 30 8.03 -4.27 6.74
CA VAL A 30 8.60 -2.95 6.36
C VAL A 30 8.15 -1.87 7.33
N THR A 31 8.67 -0.66 7.17
CA THR A 31 8.22 0.48 7.99
C THR A 31 6.93 1.09 7.44
N ARG A 32 6.14 1.73 8.31
CA ARG A 32 4.96 2.51 7.87
C ARG A 32 5.34 3.58 6.84
N GLN A 33 6.50 4.20 6.97
CA GLN A 33 7.03 5.19 6.03
C GLN A 33 7.25 4.59 4.64
N THR A 34 7.68 3.33 4.56
CA THR A 34 7.81 2.59 3.29
C THR A 34 6.45 2.44 2.61
N ILE A 35 5.43 1.99 3.36
CA ILE A 35 4.05 1.88 2.82
C ILE A 35 3.52 3.25 2.38
N PHE A 36 3.75 4.30 3.17
CA PHE A 36 3.34 5.66 2.82
C PHE A 36 4.00 6.16 1.54
N ALA A 37 5.31 5.95 1.37
CA ALA A 37 6.04 6.35 0.18
C ALA A 37 5.47 5.65 -1.07
N ILE A 38 5.22 4.35 -0.95
CA ILE A 38 4.61 3.55 -2.02
C ILE A 38 3.20 4.08 -2.36
N GLU A 39 2.36 4.43 -1.38
CA GLU A 39 1.02 4.99 -1.63
C GLU A 39 1.00 6.42 -2.21
N LYS A 40 2.13 7.15 -2.19
CA LYS A 40 2.23 8.54 -2.65
C LYS A 40 2.64 8.66 -4.12
N ASP A 41 3.28 7.63 -4.68
CA ASP A 41 3.68 7.52 -6.08
C ASP A 41 2.52 7.07 -6.98
#